data_AF-A0A0F9PNM5-F1
#
_entry.id   AF-A0A0F9PNM5-F1
#
_cell.length_a   1.000
_cell.length_b   1.000
_cell.length_c   1.000
_cell.angle_alpha   90.00
_cell.angle_beta   90.00
_cell.angle_gamma   90.00
#
_symmetry.space_group_name_H-M   'P 1'
#
loop_
_entity.id
_entity.type
_entity.pdbx_description
1 polymer ?
#
loop_
_entity_poly.entity_id
_entity_poly.type
_entity_poly.pdbx_seq_one_letter_code
_entity_poly.pdbx_strand_id
1 'polypeptide(L)'
;MPTRARGKHIVTLIELKDEANYRIKRAAEIAEQTGEDGTLSEDQKTEIRTLRKEAKAFLDQIEEIKETEDLQAEVRADHERMTAPLERKVPQAQPGTGDGYPAKKIEMLGLSPRRYASFKGPRAEENAHKAGTWFKSKISLWNPNLADHAKVVEAKRMIDDYYPELRALGTTTNAAGGATVPQELASAIIERREQFGVFEKLTNRVPIVDEALWPRVTSDSQASFGIQGSTITETDQTFDDVSLNPKSLRMLTRINNELLNSSAVDIAEFVALDFGRGFAQRIDRAGFIANGEVANGGIVGSMRLLQNTTGLAGNIVAAGNTTAAVTSANLTDLLGLLPEFAAVSNPFWICNRNVKEGVFGRLQM
;
A
#
# COMPACT_ATOMS: atom_id res chain seq x y z
N MET A 1 36.19 -30.23 14.95
CA MET A 1 35.78 -31.18 13.90
C MET A 1 35.05 -30.41 12.82
N PRO A 2 35.61 -30.34 11.61
CA PRO A 2 34.83 -30.63 10.41
C PRO A 2 35.55 -31.61 9.49
N THR A 3 34.73 -32.29 8.69
CA THR A 3 34.95 -33.60 8.08
C THR A 3 35.81 -33.50 6.81
N ARG A 4 36.84 -34.35 6.72
CA ARG A 4 37.70 -34.55 5.55
C ARG A 4 36.85 -35.06 4.36
N ALA A 5 36.50 -34.18 3.42
CA ALA A 5 35.95 -34.58 2.13
C ALA A 5 37.11 -35.04 1.23
N ARG A 6 37.13 -36.33 0.91
CA ARG A 6 38.03 -36.94 -0.08
C ARG A 6 37.84 -36.21 -1.42
N GLY A 7 38.90 -35.64 -1.96
CA GLY A 7 38.91 -35.03 -3.28
C GLY A 7 38.51 -36.07 -4.34
N LYS A 8 37.30 -35.93 -4.89
CA LYS A 8 37.00 -36.50 -6.20
C LYS A 8 37.87 -35.72 -7.19
N HIS A 9 38.75 -36.42 -7.92
CA HIS A 9 39.41 -35.88 -9.09
C HIS A 9 38.33 -35.25 -9.99
N ILE A 10 38.41 -33.93 -10.19
CA ILE A 10 37.62 -33.25 -11.21
C ILE A 10 38.28 -33.66 -12.53
N VAL A 11 37.72 -34.67 -13.19
CA VAL A 11 38.12 -35.02 -14.55
C VAL A 11 37.74 -33.84 -15.43
N THR A 12 38.71 -33.25 -16.10
CA THR A 12 38.49 -32.04 -16.91
C THR A 12 37.87 -32.39 -18.26
N LEU A 13 37.13 -31.46 -18.87
CA LEU A 13 36.47 -31.66 -20.17
C LEU A 13 37.46 -32.09 -21.29
N ILE A 14 38.73 -31.67 -21.15
CA ILE A 14 39.81 -32.03 -22.06
C ILE A 14 40.16 -33.52 -21.95
N GLU A 15 40.29 -34.03 -20.72
CA GLU A 15 40.62 -35.44 -20.46
C GLU A 15 39.54 -36.39 -20.99
N LEU A 16 38.26 -36.06 -20.76
CA LEU A 16 37.13 -36.87 -21.27
C LEU A 16 37.10 -36.90 -22.81
N LYS A 17 37.42 -35.77 -23.45
CA LYS A 17 37.48 -35.66 -24.91
C LYS A 17 38.63 -36.47 -25.50
N ASP A 18 39.79 -36.45 -24.85
CA ASP A 18 40.95 -37.22 -25.28
C ASP A 18 40.73 -38.73 -25.11
N GLU A 19 40.08 -39.14 -24.01
CA GLU A 19 39.69 -40.54 -23.78
C GLU A 19 38.66 -41.03 -24.81
N ALA A 20 37.63 -40.23 -25.12
CA ALA A 20 36.65 -40.57 -26.15
C ALA A 20 37.32 -40.71 -27.54
N ASN A 21 38.20 -39.78 -27.90
CA ASN A 21 38.94 -39.82 -29.17
C ASN A 21 39.89 -41.02 -29.26
N TYR A 22 40.54 -41.39 -28.14
CA TYR A 22 41.39 -42.57 -28.08
C TYR A 22 40.60 -43.85 -28.33
N ARG A 23 39.43 -44.01 -27.71
CA ARG A 23 38.56 -45.19 -27.90
C ARG A 23 38.00 -45.28 -29.31
N ILE A 24 37.65 -44.15 -29.92
CA ILE A 24 37.20 -44.08 -31.32
C ILE A 24 38.34 -44.49 -32.28
N LYS A 25 39.55 -43.95 -32.08
CA LYS A 25 40.73 -44.33 -32.87
C LYS A 25 41.06 -45.81 -32.73
N ARG A 26 41.01 -46.35 -31.50
CA ARG A 26 41.26 -47.76 -31.26
C ARG A 26 40.22 -48.67 -31.92
N ALA A 27 38.95 -48.30 -31.87
CA ALA A 27 37.89 -49.03 -32.55
C ALA A 27 38.03 -48.97 -34.09
N ALA A 28 38.57 -47.87 -34.64
CA ALA A 28 38.87 -47.76 -36.06
C ALA A 28 40.08 -48.62 -36.47
N GLU A 29 41.16 -48.63 -35.68
CA GLU A 29 42.32 -49.50 -35.91
C GLU A 29 41.95 -50.99 -35.92
N ILE A 30 41.10 -51.43 -34.99
CA ILE A 30 40.61 -52.82 -34.94
C ILE A 30 39.70 -53.13 -36.15
N ALA A 31 38.97 -52.14 -36.65
CA ALA A 31 38.15 -52.28 -37.85
C ALA A 31 38.98 -52.39 -39.16
N GLU A 32 40.16 -51.79 -39.19
CA GLU A 32 41.10 -51.85 -40.33
C GLU A 32 41.93 -53.15 -40.38
N GLN A 33 42.01 -53.89 -39.27
CA GLN A 33 42.65 -55.21 -39.22
C GLN A 33 41.74 -56.31 -39.80
N THR A 34 41.41 -56.19 -41.09
CA THR A 34 40.74 -57.25 -41.85
C THR A 34 41.73 -58.36 -42.20
N GLY A 35 41.42 -59.61 -41.83
CA GLY A 35 42.12 -60.81 -42.34
C GLY A 35 41.77 -61.10 -43.82
N GLU A 36 42.49 -62.04 -44.45
CA GLU A 36 42.37 -62.40 -45.89
C GLU A 36 40.94 -62.75 -46.36
N ASP A 37 40.01 -63.08 -45.46
CA ASP A 37 38.61 -63.43 -45.78
C ASP A 37 37.61 -62.26 -45.65
N GLY A 38 38.07 -61.04 -45.34
CA GLY A 38 37.22 -59.84 -45.29
C GLY A 38 36.19 -59.79 -44.13
N THR A 39 36.25 -60.74 -43.19
CA THR A 39 35.36 -60.79 -42.01
C THR A 39 36.14 -60.69 -40.71
N LEU A 40 35.71 -59.78 -39.81
CA LEU A 40 36.27 -59.66 -38.46
C LEU A 40 35.92 -60.87 -37.59
N SER A 41 36.84 -61.27 -36.70
CA SER A 41 36.60 -62.29 -35.67
C SER A 41 35.48 -61.83 -34.71
N GLU A 42 34.71 -62.77 -34.16
CA GLU A 42 33.62 -62.45 -33.21
C GLU A 42 34.14 -61.69 -31.98
N ASP A 43 35.34 -62.00 -31.51
CA ASP A 43 35.97 -61.28 -30.39
C ASP A 43 36.25 -59.82 -30.74
N GLN A 44 36.78 -59.54 -31.94
CA GLN A 44 37.02 -58.18 -32.43
C GLN A 44 35.71 -57.39 -32.57
N LYS A 45 34.62 -58.04 -32.99
CA LYS A 45 33.29 -57.40 -33.05
C LYS A 45 32.76 -57.05 -31.67
N THR A 46 32.99 -57.89 -30.67
CA THR A 46 32.58 -57.58 -29.28
C THR A 46 33.40 -56.43 -28.69
N GLU A 47 34.71 -56.37 -28.95
CA GLU A 47 35.59 -55.29 -28.50
C GLU A 47 35.24 -53.95 -29.16
N ILE A 48 34.92 -53.93 -30.45
CA ILE A 48 34.42 -52.71 -31.11
C ILE A 48 33.08 -52.25 -30.49
N ARG A 49 32.19 -53.17 -30.13
CA ARG A 49 30.91 -52.83 -29.49
C ARG A 49 31.11 -52.24 -28.08
N THR A 50 32.04 -52.77 -27.29
CA THR A 50 32.34 -52.23 -25.96
C THR A 50 32.99 -50.85 -26.07
N LEU A 51 34.01 -50.69 -26.92
CA LEU A 51 34.68 -49.40 -27.13
C LEU A 51 33.72 -48.31 -27.65
N ARG A 52 32.77 -48.65 -28.53
CA ARG A 52 31.73 -47.71 -28.98
C ARG A 52 30.77 -47.30 -27.87
N LYS A 53 30.39 -48.23 -26.99
CA LYS A 53 29.54 -47.92 -25.83
C LYS A 53 30.25 -47.00 -24.84
N GLU A 54 31.52 -47.27 -24.55
CA GLU A 54 32.35 -46.43 -23.69
C GLU A 54 32.54 -45.03 -24.28
N ALA A 55 32.87 -44.93 -25.58
CA ALA A 55 33.01 -43.63 -26.25
C ALA A 55 31.72 -42.80 -26.23
N LYS A 56 30.55 -43.45 -26.39
CA LYS A 56 29.25 -42.76 -26.32
C LYS A 56 28.96 -42.25 -24.90
N ALA A 57 29.25 -43.05 -23.87
CA ALA A 57 29.07 -42.62 -22.48
C ALA A 57 29.90 -41.38 -22.12
N PHE A 58 31.12 -41.25 -22.66
CA PHE A 58 31.94 -40.05 -22.47
C PHE A 58 31.40 -38.84 -23.24
N LEU A 59 30.83 -39.03 -24.43
CA LEU A 59 30.20 -37.94 -25.18
C LEU A 59 28.95 -37.40 -24.47
N ASP A 60 28.13 -38.29 -23.91
CA ASP A 60 26.93 -37.91 -23.14
C ASP A 60 27.32 -37.09 -21.89
N GLN A 61 28.42 -37.45 -21.20
CA GLN A 61 28.96 -36.67 -20.07
C GLN A 61 29.50 -35.30 -20.50
N ILE A 62 30.08 -35.19 -21.70
CA ILE A 62 30.57 -33.92 -22.24
C ILE A 62 29.40 -32.97 -22.55
N GLU A 63 28.27 -33.48 -23.02
CA GLU A 63 27.07 -32.68 -23.30
C GLU A 63 26.50 -32.09 -22.00
N GLU A 64 26.35 -32.90 -20.95
CA GLU A 64 25.89 -32.46 -19.63
C GLU A 64 26.80 -31.37 -19.03
N ILE A 65 28.13 -31.52 -19.16
CA ILE A 65 29.07 -30.52 -18.65
C ILE A 65 28.98 -29.20 -19.42
N LYS A 66 28.83 -29.22 -20.75
CA LYS A 66 28.67 -27.99 -21.56
C LYS A 66 27.43 -27.21 -21.16
N GLU A 67 26.31 -27.89 -20.97
CA GLU A 67 25.07 -27.26 -20.50
C GLU A 67 25.26 -26.56 -19.14
N THR A 68 26.06 -27.16 -18.24
CA THR A 68 26.37 -26.53 -16.95
C THR A 68 27.30 -25.31 -17.06
N GLU A 69 28.26 -25.33 -17.99
CA GLU A 69 29.16 -24.20 -18.25
C GLU A 69 28.40 -23.01 -18.89
N ASP A 70 27.49 -23.29 -19.83
CA ASP A 70 26.64 -22.27 -20.47
C ASP A 70 25.72 -21.60 -19.44
N LEU A 71 25.09 -22.37 -18.55
CA LEU A 71 24.27 -21.84 -17.46
C LEU A 71 25.10 -21.01 -16.46
N GLN A 72 26.34 -21.42 -16.15
CA GLN A 72 27.24 -20.65 -15.29
C GLN A 72 27.67 -19.33 -15.95
N ALA A 73 27.86 -19.32 -17.27
CA ALA A 73 28.17 -18.11 -18.04
C ALA A 73 26.98 -17.13 -18.05
N GLU A 74 25.75 -17.61 -18.23
CA GLU A 74 24.53 -16.78 -18.15
C GLU A 74 24.36 -16.16 -16.76
N VAL A 75 24.49 -16.96 -15.69
CA VAL A 75 24.38 -16.48 -14.31
C VAL A 75 25.46 -15.44 -13.98
N ARG A 76 26.69 -15.62 -14.49
CA ARG A 76 27.77 -14.63 -14.31
C ARG A 76 27.50 -13.34 -15.08
N ALA A 77 27.00 -13.42 -16.32
CA ALA A 77 26.62 -12.26 -17.11
C ALA A 77 25.48 -11.45 -16.45
N ASP A 78 24.51 -12.13 -15.85
CA ASP A 78 23.45 -11.47 -15.08
C ASP A 78 23.97 -10.84 -13.79
N HIS A 79 24.90 -11.49 -13.09
CA HIS A 79 25.55 -10.90 -11.91
C HIS A 79 26.35 -9.63 -12.28
N GLU A 80 27.09 -9.65 -13.39
CA GLU A 80 27.83 -8.49 -13.89
C GLU A 80 26.89 -7.35 -14.31
N ARG A 81 25.75 -7.64 -14.95
CA ARG A 81 24.72 -6.63 -15.25
C ARG A 81 24.10 -6.02 -13.99
N MET A 82 23.95 -6.81 -12.93
CA MET A 82 23.39 -6.34 -11.66
C MET A 82 24.40 -5.56 -10.80
N THR A 83 25.72 -5.78 -10.99
CA THR A 83 26.78 -5.17 -10.17
C THR A 83 27.55 -4.06 -10.88
N ALA A 84 27.40 -3.89 -12.20
CA ALA A 84 28.02 -2.80 -12.94
C ALA A 84 27.51 -1.43 -12.44
N PRO A 85 28.41 -0.52 -12.02
CA PRO A 85 28.05 0.86 -11.74
C PRO A 85 27.52 1.51 -13.01
N LEU A 86 26.33 2.12 -12.95
CA LEU A 86 25.80 2.92 -14.04
C LEU A 86 26.79 4.06 -14.36
N GLU A 87 27.57 3.94 -15.44
CA GLU A 87 28.29 5.08 -16.00
C GLU A 87 27.26 6.11 -16.49
N ARG A 88 26.94 7.08 -15.63
CA ARG A 88 26.37 8.34 -16.07
C ARG A 88 27.39 8.97 -17.02
N LYS A 89 27.12 8.94 -18.32
CA LYS A 89 27.59 9.99 -19.23
C LYS A 89 27.02 11.30 -18.71
N VAL A 90 27.77 11.98 -17.84
CA VAL A 90 27.50 13.36 -17.46
C VAL A 90 27.75 14.17 -18.74
N PRO A 91 26.74 14.83 -19.33
CA PRO A 91 27.00 15.72 -20.46
C PRO A 91 27.94 16.82 -19.96
N GLN A 92 29.07 17.04 -20.62
CA GLN A 92 29.91 18.20 -20.34
C GLN A 92 29.06 19.47 -20.52
N ALA A 93 28.98 20.29 -19.48
CA ALA A 93 28.25 21.54 -19.49
C ALA A 93 28.87 22.49 -20.53
N GLN A 94 28.14 22.76 -21.61
CA GLN A 94 28.45 23.85 -22.52
C GLN A 94 28.09 25.18 -21.83
N PRO A 95 28.96 26.21 -21.90
CA PRO A 95 28.69 27.51 -21.29
C PRO A 95 27.47 28.16 -21.94
N GLY A 96 26.55 28.62 -21.08
CA GLY A 96 25.18 28.96 -21.43
C GLY A 96 25.05 30.11 -22.44
N THR A 97 24.15 29.90 -23.39
CA THR A 97 23.39 30.96 -24.04
C THR A 97 21.92 30.67 -23.72
N GLY A 98 21.25 31.65 -23.12
CA GLY A 98 19.92 31.48 -22.54
C GLY A 98 18.89 31.10 -23.58
N ASP A 99 18.19 30.00 -23.32
CA ASP A 99 16.79 29.79 -23.66
C ASP A 99 16.30 28.59 -22.83
N GLY A 100 15.14 28.74 -22.21
CA GLY A 100 14.58 27.77 -21.25
C GLY A 100 14.43 26.38 -21.87
N TYR A 101 14.72 25.34 -21.08
CA TYR A 101 14.48 23.96 -21.48
C TYR A 101 13.03 23.78 -21.97
N PRO A 102 12.79 23.26 -23.20
CA PRO A 102 11.44 22.97 -23.62
C PRO A 102 10.93 21.78 -22.80
N ALA A 103 9.88 22.01 -22.01
CA ALA A 103 9.14 20.93 -21.39
C ALA A 103 8.77 19.91 -22.47
N LYS A 104 9.26 18.68 -22.35
CA LYS A 104 8.86 17.58 -23.22
C LYS A 104 7.34 17.41 -23.08
N LYS A 105 6.59 17.88 -24.07
CA LYS A 105 5.14 17.67 -24.14
C LYS A 105 4.92 16.16 -24.19
N ILE A 106 4.44 15.63 -23.09
CA ILE A 106 3.88 14.29 -23.03
C ILE A 106 2.63 14.36 -23.91
N GLU A 107 2.61 13.62 -25.02
CA GLU A 107 1.39 13.45 -25.80
C GLU A 107 0.40 12.67 -24.93
N MET A 108 -0.49 13.42 -24.28
CA MET A 108 -1.64 12.90 -23.57
C MET A 108 -2.49 12.20 -24.62
N LEU A 109 -2.53 10.86 -24.58
CA LEU A 109 -3.37 10.07 -25.48
C LEU A 109 -4.84 10.36 -25.15
N GLY A 110 -5.39 11.40 -25.77
CA GLY A 110 -6.81 11.71 -25.92
C GLY A 110 -7.66 11.55 -24.66
N LEU A 111 -7.44 12.35 -23.62
CA LEU A 111 -8.47 12.59 -22.61
C LEU A 111 -9.11 13.95 -22.87
N SER A 112 -10.41 13.94 -23.13
CA SER A 112 -11.24 15.15 -23.08
C SER A 112 -11.06 15.82 -21.70
N PRO A 113 -11.00 17.16 -21.61
CA PRO A 113 -10.86 17.87 -20.35
C PRO A 113 -12.13 17.72 -19.52
N ARG A 114 -12.25 16.61 -18.77
CA ARG A 114 -13.23 16.48 -17.69
C ARG A 114 -12.53 16.94 -16.42
N ARG A 115 -13.12 17.91 -15.72
CA ARG A 115 -12.67 18.27 -14.38
C ARG A 115 -12.87 17.06 -13.48
N TYR A 116 -11.78 16.37 -13.14
CA TYR A 116 -11.78 15.38 -12.07
C TYR A 116 -12.19 16.10 -10.78
N ALA A 117 -13.33 15.72 -10.24
CA ALA A 117 -13.81 16.21 -8.96
C ALA A 117 -12.87 15.79 -7.83
N SER A 118 -12.27 14.59 -7.90
CA SER A 118 -11.50 14.00 -6.78
C SER A 118 -10.05 14.39 -6.70
N PHE A 119 -9.41 14.68 -7.82
CA PHE A 119 -8.04 15.14 -7.85
C PHE A 119 -8.05 16.66 -8.01
N LYS A 120 -7.46 17.39 -7.07
CA LYS A 120 -7.45 18.86 -7.06
C LYS A 120 -6.11 19.40 -7.53
N GLY A 121 -6.15 20.63 -8.06
CA GLY A 121 -4.97 21.42 -8.41
C GLY A 121 -4.60 21.42 -9.90
N PRO A 122 -3.54 22.17 -10.28
CA PRO A 122 -3.10 22.33 -11.67
C PRO A 122 -2.66 21.03 -12.35
N ARG A 123 -2.34 19.99 -11.56
CA ARG A 123 -1.90 18.66 -12.01
C ARG A 123 -2.95 17.57 -11.77
N ALA A 124 -4.22 17.94 -11.60
CA ALA A 124 -5.30 17.00 -11.32
C ALA A 124 -5.40 15.86 -12.36
N GLU A 125 -5.22 16.19 -13.64
CA GLU A 125 -5.29 15.21 -14.73
C GLU A 125 -4.12 14.22 -14.68
N GLU A 126 -2.91 14.70 -14.41
CA GLU A 126 -1.73 13.86 -14.24
C GLU A 126 -1.87 12.92 -13.04
N ASN A 127 -2.38 13.43 -11.92
CA ASN A 127 -2.59 12.64 -10.70
C ASN A 127 -3.65 11.56 -10.91
N ALA A 128 -4.75 11.88 -11.61
CA ALA A 128 -5.78 10.93 -11.97
C ALA A 128 -5.24 9.84 -12.91
N HIS A 129 -4.42 10.23 -13.89
CA HIS A 129 -3.78 9.29 -14.81
C HIS A 129 -2.83 8.36 -14.06
N LYS A 130 -1.94 8.89 -13.21
CA LYS A 130 -1.03 8.07 -12.38
C LYS A 130 -1.77 7.09 -11.49
N ALA A 131 -2.88 7.51 -10.86
CA ALA A 131 -3.72 6.64 -10.04
C ALA A 131 -4.39 5.54 -10.87
N GLY A 132 -4.94 5.88 -12.04
CA GLY A 132 -5.54 4.92 -12.98
C GLY A 132 -4.53 3.90 -13.52
N THR A 133 -3.33 4.33 -13.90
CA THR A 133 -2.24 3.45 -14.33
C THR A 133 -1.81 2.51 -13.20
N TRP A 134 -1.75 3.01 -11.95
CA TRP A 134 -1.48 2.17 -10.78
C TRP A 134 -2.51 1.04 -10.63
N PHE A 135 -3.81 1.32 -10.70
CA PHE A 135 -4.85 0.29 -10.64
C PHE A 135 -4.69 -0.78 -11.74
N LYS A 136 -4.43 -0.36 -12.98
CA LYS A 136 -4.17 -1.27 -14.12
C LYS A 136 -2.99 -2.19 -13.85
N SER A 137 -1.90 -1.65 -13.32
CA SER A 137 -0.69 -2.45 -13.04
C SER A 137 -0.90 -3.50 -11.94
N LYS A 138 -1.60 -3.17 -10.85
CA LYS A 138 -1.70 -4.04 -9.68
C LYS A 138 -2.58 -5.26 -9.94
N ILE A 139 -3.66 -5.08 -10.68
CA ILE A 139 -4.54 -6.18 -11.09
C ILE A 139 -3.81 -7.12 -12.06
N SER A 140 -2.99 -6.56 -12.94
CA SER A 140 -2.27 -7.34 -13.94
C SER A 140 -1.11 -8.15 -13.34
N LEU A 141 -0.50 -7.69 -12.25
CA LEU A 141 0.47 -8.48 -11.47
C LEU A 141 -0.17 -9.69 -10.78
N TRP A 142 -1.47 -9.65 -10.51
CA TRP A 142 -2.20 -10.73 -9.86
C TRP A 142 -2.67 -11.82 -10.83
N ASN A 143 -2.69 -11.55 -12.14
CA ASN A 143 -3.09 -12.51 -13.17
C ASN A 143 -2.06 -12.58 -14.31
N PRO A 144 -1.03 -13.44 -14.21
CA PRO A 144 0.08 -13.52 -15.16
C PRO A 144 -0.27 -14.19 -16.50
N ASN A 145 -1.55 -14.52 -16.77
CA ASN A 145 -1.98 -15.20 -18.01
C ASN A 145 -2.83 -14.30 -18.92
N LEU A 146 -2.91 -12.99 -18.66
CA LEU A 146 -3.71 -12.08 -19.49
C LEU A 146 -2.96 -11.71 -20.77
N ALA A 147 -3.51 -12.07 -21.94
CA ALA A 147 -2.96 -11.82 -23.27
C ALA A 147 -2.56 -10.36 -23.59
N ASP A 148 -2.92 -9.40 -22.72
CA ASP A 148 -2.56 -7.98 -22.79
C ASP A 148 -1.22 -7.64 -22.12
N HIS A 149 -0.29 -8.61 -21.95
CA HIS A 149 1.02 -8.39 -21.32
C HIS A 149 1.77 -7.14 -21.83
N ALA A 150 1.63 -6.78 -23.11
CA ALA A 150 2.28 -5.58 -23.66
C ALA A 150 1.79 -4.27 -23.01
N LYS A 151 0.47 -4.08 -22.85
CA LYS A 151 -0.11 -2.90 -22.20
C LYS A 151 0.17 -2.90 -20.69
N VAL A 152 0.29 -4.08 -20.10
CA VAL A 152 0.65 -4.28 -18.70
C VAL A 152 2.11 -3.92 -18.44
N VAL A 153 3.02 -4.36 -19.31
CA VAL A 153 4.45 -4.04 -19.25
C VAL A 153 4.65 -2.55 -19.47
N GLU A 154 3.90 -1.93 -20.38
CA GLU A 154 3.90 -0.49 -20.57
C GLU A 154 3.39 0.27 -19.34
N ALA A 155 2.28 -0.17 -18.74
CA ALA A 155 1.77 0.42 -17.49
C ALA A 155 2.76 0.25 -16.32
N LYS A 156 3.43 -0.90 -16.22
CA LYS A 156 4.47 -1.15 -15.22
C LYS A 156 5.67 -0.23 -15.44
N ARG A 157 6.12 -0.09 -16.68
CA ARG A 157 7.20 0.84 -17.05
C ARG A 157 6.83 2.29 -16.74
N MET A 158 5.59 2.69 -17.02
CA MET A 158 5.09 4.02 -16.68
C MET A 158 5.10 4.26 -15.16
N ILE A 159 4.67 3.30 -14.34
CA ILE A 159 4.72 3.45 -12.87
C ILE A 159 6.15 3.50 -12.37
N ASP A 160 7.01 2.65 -12.91
CA ASP A 160 8.44 2.68 -12.63
C ASP A 160 9.06 4.03 -13.02
N ASP A 161 8.57 4.69 -14.05
CA ASP A 161 9.01 6.04 -14.43
C ASP A 161 8.36 7.14 -13.56
N TYR A 162 7.13 6.95 -13.08
CA TYR A 162 6.41 7.91 -12.24
C TYR A 162 6.77 7.84 -10.75
N TYR A 163 7.16 6.67 -10.23
CA TYR A 163 7.42 6.38 -8.82
C TYR A 163 8.72 5.56 -8.67
N PRO A 164 9.90 6.19 -8.84
CA PRO A 164 11.18 5.50 -8.77
C PRO A 164 11.43 4.86 -7.39
N GLU A 165 10.87 5.41 -6.31
CA GLU A 165 10.91 4.85 -4.96
C GLU A 165 10.19 3.50 -4.83
N LEU A 166 9.14 3.27 -5.61
CA LEU A 166 8.47 1.97 -5.68
C LEU A 166 9.33 0.92 -6.43
N ARG A 167 10.32 1.33 -7.24
CA ARG A 167 11.28 0.40 -7.86
C ARG A 167 12.33 -0.09 -6.88
N ALA A 168 12.82 0.80 -6.01
CA ALA A 168 13.85 0.47 -5.02
C ALA A 168 13.31 -0.56 -4.00
N LEU A 169 12.02 -0.50 -3.72
CA LEU A 169 11.24 -1.46 -2.94
C LEU A 169 10.63 -2.50 -3.89
N GLY A 170 11.40 -3.56 -4.21
CA GLY A 170 11.10 -4.58 -5.22
C GLY A 170 9.61 -4.74 -5.59
N THR A 171 9.25 -4.32 -6.81
CA THR A 171 7.85 -4.25 -7.29
C THR A 171 7.14 -5.60 -7.44
N THR A 172 7.88 -6.71 -7.31
CA THR A 172 7.43 -8.07 -7.59
C THR A 172 6.88 -8.81 -6.36
N THR A 173 7.18 -8.38 -5.13
CA THR A 173 6.69 -9.06 -3.92
C THR A 173 5.90 -8.10 -3.02
N ASN A 174 4.71 -8.53 -2.58
CA ASN A 174 3.86 -7.76 -1.66
C ASN A 174 4.60 -7.42 -0.35
N ALA A 175 5.52 -8.29 0.08
CA ALA A 175 6.35 -8.11 1.27
C ALA A 175 7.43 -7.02 1.10
N ALA A 176 7.83 -6.68 -0.13
CA ALA A 176 8.86 -5.69 -0.40
C ALA A 176 8.30 -4.28 -0.70
N GLY A 177 7.04 -3.99 -0.36
CA GLY A 177 6.42 -2.68 -0.62
C GLY A 177 5.74 -2.55 -1.98
N GLY A 178 5.63 -3.64 -2.74
CA GLY A 178 4.92 -3.69 -4.02
C GLY A 178 3.40 -3.44 -3.92
N ALA A 179 2.81 -3.38 -2.73
CA ALA A 179 1.37 -3.10 -2.54
C ALA A 179 1.07 -1.65 -2.11
N THR A 180 2.10 -0.79 -2.02
CA THR A 180 1.94 0.57 -1.52
C THR A 180 1.07 1.41 -2.46
N VAL A 181 0.13 2.15 -1.86
CA VAL A 181 -0.80 3.03 -2.56
C VAL A 181 -0.06 4.31 -2.99
N PRO A 182 -0.30 4.85 -4.20
CA PRO A 182 0.31 6.10 -4.63
C PRO A 182 -0.10 7.25 -3.72
N GLN A 183 0.83 8.18 -3.48
CA GLN A 183 0.59 9.32 -2.60
C GLN A 183 -0.56 10.20 -3.10
N GLU A 184 -0.74 10.29 -4.41
CA GLU A 184 -1.80 11.03 -5.10
C GLU A 184 -3.18 10.43 -4.83
N LEU A 185 -3.30 9.10 -4.84
CA LEU A 185 -4.56 8.43 -4.53
C LEU A 185 -4.87 8.50 -3.03
N ALA A 186 -3.85 8.32 -2.18
CA ALA A 186 -4.01 8.45 -0.74
C ALA A 186 -4.43 9.86 -0.32
N SER A 187 -3.76 10.89 -0.85
CA SER A 187 -4.10 12.30 -0.60
C SER A 187 -5.50 12.64 -1.09
N ALA A 188 -5.89 12.19 -2.29
CA ALA A 188 -7.25 12.38 -2.79
C ALA A 188 -8.31 11.79 -1.83
N ILE A 189 -8.11 10.54 -1.36
CA ILE A 189 -9.04 9.90 -0.40
C ILE A 189 -9.09 10.68 0.93
N ILE A 190 -7.93 11.10 1.45
CA ILE A 190 -7.85 11.86 2.70
C ILE A 190 -8.58 13.20 2.55
N GLU A 191 -8.32 13.96 1.49
CA GLU A 191 -8.99 15.24 1.24
C GLU A 191 -10.51 15.08 1.11
N ARG A 192 -10.97 13.99 0.47
CA ARG A 192 -12.40 13.70 0.39
C ARG A 192 -13.00 13.36 1.74
N ARG A 193 -12.30 12.55 2.54
CA ARG A 193 -12.70 12.23 3.91
C ARG A 193 -12.84 13.49 4.74
N GLU A 194 -11.87 14.41 4.67
CA GLU A 194 -11.91 15.69 5.36
C GLU A 194 -13.00 16.62 4.84
N GLN A 195 -13.29 16.62 3.54
CA GLN A 195 -14.38 17.42 2.98
C GLN A 195 -15.75 17.00 3.54
N PHE A 196 -16.03 15.70 3.53
CA PHE A 196 -17.33 15.16 3.93
C PHE A 196 -17.48 14.96 5.43
N GLY A 197 -16.38 14.71 6.16
CA GLY A 197 -16.39 14.48 7.59
C GLY A 197 -16.72 15.75 8.36
N VAL A 198 -17.69 15.64 9.28
CA VAL A 198 -18.05 16.73 10.19
C VAL A 198 -17.36 16.53 11.54
N PHE A 199 -17.30 15.30 12.05
CA PHE A 199 -16.75 14.99 13.37
C PHE A 199 -15.26 15.34 13.48
N GLU A 200 -14.46 15.02 12.46
CA GLU A 200 -13.02 15.32 12.45
C GLU A 200 -12.70 16.83 12.46
N LYS A 201 -13.63 17.69 12.01
CA LYS A 201 -13.43 19.15 12.01
C LYS A 201 -13.69 19.77 13.37
N LEU A 202 -14.49 19.10 14.18
CA LEU A 202 -14.98 19.61 15.46
C LEU A 202 -14.19 19.04 16.65
N THR A 203 -13.31 18.08 16.39
CA THR A 203 -12.57 17.34 17.42
C THR A 203 -11.08 17.43 17.19
N ASN A 204 -10.32 17.28 18.29
CA ASN A 204 -8.86 17.25 18.21
C ASN A 204 -8.39 15.88 17.70
N ARG A 205 -7.51 15.90 16.70
CA ARG A 205 -6.89 14.70 16.15
C ARG A 205 -5.56 14.44 16.86
N VAL A 206 -5.50 13.35 17.62
CA VAL A 206 -4.28 12.90 18.30
C VAL A 206 -3.77 11.65 17.60
N PRO A 207 -2.56 11.68 17.01
CA PRO A 207 -1.96 10.49 16.42
C PRO A 207 -1.53 9.53 17.54
N ILE A 208 -2.05 8.31 17.52
CA ILE A 208 -1.68 7.23 18.44
C ILE A 208 -1.16 6.03 17.64
N VAL A 209 -0.20 5.30 18.20
CA VAL A 209 0.35 4.08 17.59
C VAL A 209 -0.35 2.83 18.13
N ASP A 210 -0.65 2.82 19.43
CA ASP A 210 -1.30 1.72 20.15
C ASP A 210 -2.36 2.28 21.13
N GLU A 211 -2.88 1.45 22.03
CA GLU A 211 -3.77 1.87 23.11
C GLU A 211 -3.11 2.96 23.98
N ALA A 212 -3.85 4.06 24.19
CA ALA A 212 -3.39 5.18 24.98
C ALA A 212 -4.40 5.52 26.08
N LEU A 213 -3.91 5.86 27.27
CA LEU A 213 -4.73 6.36 28.37
C LEU A 213 -4.60 7.89 28.41
N TRP A 214 -5.74 8.56 28.43
CA TRP A 214 -5.81 10.02 28.55
C TRP A 214 -6.40 10.39 29.91
N PRO A 215 -5.59 10.92 30.85
CA PRO A 215 -6.09 11.31 32.15
C PRO A 215 -6.98 12.54 32.01
N ARG A 216 -8.15 12.48 32.63
CA ARG A 216 -9.13 13.56 32.74
C ARG A 216 -9.25 13.96 34.20
N VAL A 217 -9.25 15.26 34.46
CA VAL A 217 -9.54 15.80 35.79
C VAL A 217 -11.04 15.74 36.04
N THR A 218 -11.46 15.09 37.11
CA THR A 218 -12.89 14.97 37.48
C THR A 218 -13.33 15.96 38.56
N SER A 219 -12.42 16.35 39.45
CA SER A 219 -12.69 17.40 40.44
C SER A 219 -11.45 18.21 40.74
N ASP A 220 -11.60 19.53 40.79
CA ASP A 220 -10.54 20.46 41.19
C ASP A 220 -10.43 20.55 42.72
N SER A 221 -9.20 20.85 43.18
CA SER A 221 -8.93 21.21 44.57
C SER A 221 -9.74 22.45 44.98
N GLN A 222 -10.26 22.46 46.21
CA GLN A 222 -11.15 23.51 46.71
C GLN A 222 -10.42 24.43 47.67
N ALA A 223 -10.47 25.74 47.39
CA ALA A 223 -9.94 26.75 48.30
C ALA A 223 -10.93 26.99 49.45
N SER A 224 -10.44 26.96 50.70
CA SER A 224 -11.23 27.29 51.89
C SER A 224 -10.61 28.46 52.66
N PHE A 225 -11.45 29.29 53.27
CA PHE A 225 -10.98 30.37 54.15
C PHE A 225 -10.55 29.79 55.50
N GLY A 226 -9.25 29.87 55.79
CA GLY A 226 -8.69 29.47 57.08
C GLY A 226 -8.72 30.58 58.13
N ILE A 227 -8.78 30.20 59.40
CA ILE A 227 -8.50 31.10 60.53
C ILE A 227 -7.00 31.00 60.85
N GLN A 228 -6.40 32.11 61.27
CA GLN A 228 -4.98 32.13 61.61
C GLN A 228 -4.69 31.14 62.75
N GLY A 229 -3.84 30.15 62.50
CA GLY A 229 -3.46 29.10 63.46
C GLY A 229 -4.23 27.79 63.35
N SER A 230 -5.22 27.66 62.44
CA SER A 230 -5.87 26.36 62.18
C SER A 230 -5.11 25.54 61.14
N THR A 231 -5.15 24.21 61.26
CA THR A 231 -4.67 23.29 60.23
C THR A 231 -5.44 23.51 58.93
N ILE A 232 -4.72 23.59 57.81
CA ILE A 232 -5.30 23.70 56.47
C ILE A 232 -5.94 22.34 56.13
N THR A 233 -7.20 22.35 55.67
CA THR A 233 -7.86 21.14 55.16
C THR A 233 -7.26 20.79 53.80
N GLU A 234 -6.64 19.63 53.69
CA GLU A 234 -6.13 19.11 52.42
C GLU A 234 -7.31 18.80 51.49
N THR A 235 -7.24 19.29 50.26
CA THR A 235 -8.19 18.96 49.20
C THR A 235 -7.41 18.51 47.96
N ASP A 236 -7.55 17.23 47.62
CA ASP A 236 -6.87 16.62 46.50
C ASP A 236 -7.70 16.67 45.22
N GLN A 237 -6.98 16.74 44.10
CA GLN A 237 -7.56 16.64 42.78
C GLN A 237 -7.81 15.17 42.42
N THR A 238 -8.97 14.87 41.84
CA THR A 238 -9.27 13.51 41.36
C THR A 238 -9.08 13.40 39.85
N PHE A 239 -8.58 12.25 39.41
CA PHE A 239 -8.33 11.92 38.01
C PHE A 239 -9.12 10.66 37.61
N ASP A 240 -9.56 10.62 36.36
CA ASP A 240 -10.22 9.50 35.70
C ASP A 240 -9.55 9.25 34.35
N ASP A 241 -9.28 7.99 34.00
CA ASP A 241 -8.55 7.65 32.78
C ASP A 241 -9.50 7.28 31.64
N VAL A 242 -9.40 8.01 30.53
CA VAL A 242 -10.14 7.70 29.30
C VAL A 242 -9.26 6.83 28.40
N SER A 243 -9.67 5.58 28.14
CA SER A 243 -8.95 4.67 27.25
C SER A 243 -9.28 4.94 25.77
N LEU A 244 -8.25 5.14 24.97
CA LEU A 244 -8.30 5.34 23.53
C LEU A 244 -7.80 4.08 22.81
N ASN A 245 -8.74 3.25 22.38
CA ASN A 245 -8.43 1.98 21.71
C ASN A 245 -8.67 2.11 20.19
N PRO A 246 -7.62 2.11 19.35
CA PRO A 246 -7.77 2.28 17.90
C PRO A 246 -8.56 1.13 17.27
N LYS A 247 -9.48 1.43 16.36
CA LYS A 247 -10.29 0.45 15.63
C LYS A 247 -10.03 0.52 14.13
N SER A 248 -9.84 -0.65 13.50
CA SER A 248 -9.62 -0.74 12.06
C SER A 248 -10.92 -0.58 11.28
N LEU A 249 -10.97 0.43 10.41
CA LEU A 249 -12.07 0.66 9.48
C LEU A 249 -11.67 0.21 8.07
N ARG A 250 -12.52 -0.59 7.40
CA ARG A 250 -12.21 -1.22 6.11
C ARG A 250 -13.38 -1.09 5.14
N MET A 251 -13.09 -0.96 3.85
CA MET A 251 -14.06 -0.92 2.76
C MET A 251 -13.52 -1.76 1.59
N LEU A 252 -14.42 -2.47 0.89
CA LEU A 252 -14.09 -3.30 -0.26
C LEU A 252 -15.12 -3.06 -1.36
N THR A 253 -14.63 -2.76 -2.56
CA THR A 253 -15.45 -2.59 -3.76
C THR A 253 -14.95 -3.51 -4.87
N ARG A 254 -15.86 -4.22 -5.52
CA ARG A 254 -15.55 -5.15 -6.61
C ARG A 254 -15.83 -4.47 -7.94
N ILE A 255 -14.84 -4.49 -8.84
CA ILE A 255 -14.92 -3.88 -10.17
C ILE A 255 -14.58 -4.94 -11.21
N ASN A 256 -15.25 -4.91 -12.36
CA ASN A 256 -15.00 -5.83 -13.47
C ASN A 256 -13.70 -5.46 -14.21
N ASN A 257 -12.92 -6.47 -14.58
CA ASN A 257 -11.63 -6.29 -15.25
C ASN A 257 -11.74 -5.58 -16.62
N GLU A 258 -12.81 -5.87 -17.39
CA GLU A 258 -13.04 -5.23 -18.70
C GLU A 258 -13.31 -3.73 -18.58
N LEU A 259 -14.06 -3.34 -17.55
CA LEU A 259 -14.34 -1.94 -17.26
C LEU A 259 -13.05 -1.23 -16.83
N LEU A 260 -12.21 -1.90 -16.04
CA LEU A 260 -10.93 -1.35 -15.61
C LEU A 260 -9.96 -1.13 -16.78
N ASN A 261 -9.91 -2.04 -17.75
CA ASN A 261 -9.06 -1.88 -18.92
C ASN A 261 -9.49 -0.69 -19.79
N SER A 262 -10.80 -0.48 -19.94
CA SER A 262 -11.37 0.61 -20.75
C SER A 262 -11.42 1.96 -20.03
N SER A 263 -11.60 1.99 -18.70
CA SER A 263 -11.91 3.21 -17.94
C SER A 263 -11.20 3.33 -16.57
N ALA A 264 -9.94 2.90 -16.46
CA ALA A 264 -9.21 2.93 -15.18
C ALA A 264 -9.10 4.31 -14.51
N VAL A 265 -9.02 5.40 -15.27
CA VAL A 265 -8.90 6.75 -14.71
C VAL A 265 -10.22 7.18 -14.05
N ASP A 266 -11.34 6.96 -14.72
CA ASP A 266 -12.67 7.26 -14.18
C ASP A 266 -13.01 6.38 -12.98
N ILE A 267 -12.58 5.12 -13.00
CA ILE A 267 -12.70 4.21 -11.85
C ILE A 267 -11.87 4.71 -10.67
N ALA A 268 -10.64 5.16 -10.89
CA ALA A 268 -9.78 5.67 -9.82
C ALA A 268 -10.43 6.88 -9.12
N GLU A 269 -11.05 7.78 -9.91
CA GLU A 269 -11.80 8.90 -9.37
C GLU A 269 -13.03 8.45 -8.57
N PHE A 270 -13.82 7.52 -9.11
CA PHE A 270 -15.01 6.99 -8.45
C PHE A 270 -14.66 6.35 -7.11
N VAL A 271 -13.62 5.49 -7.09
CA VAL A 271 -13.15 4.82 -5.87
C VAL A 271 -12.67 5.84 -4.84
N ALA A 272 -11.91 6.86 -5.25
CA ALA A 272 -11.44 7.90 -4.33
C ALA A 272 -12.60 8.67 -3.69
N LEU A 273 -13.65 8.97 -4.46
CA LEU A 273 -14.85 9.66 -3.97
C LEU A 273 -15.67 8.78 -3.04
N ASP A 274 -15.96 7.54 -3.45
CA ASP A 274 -16.78 6.60 -2.68
C ASP A 274 -16.11 6.24 -1.35
N PHE A 275 -14.80 5.96 -1.38
CA PHE A 275 -14.06 5.58 -0.18
C PHE A 275 -13.93 6.76 0.79
N GLY A 276 -13.60 7.96 0.29
CA GLY A 276 -13.54 9.16 1.11
C GLY A 276 -14.89 9.46 1.80
N ARG A 277 -15.99 9.36 1.05
CA ARG A 277 -17.35 9.56 1.59
C ARG A 277 -17.75 8.47 2.57
N GLY A 278 -17.50 7.20 2.25
CA GLY A 278 -17.85 6.06 3.09
C GLY A 278 -17.11 6.08 4.42
N PHE A 279 -15.81 6.37 4.41
CA PHE A 279 -15.03 6.55 5.64
C PHE A 279 -15.54 7.72 6.47
N ALA A 280 -15.76 8.89 5.86
CA ALA A 280 -16.28 10.06 6.57
C ALA A 280 -17.63 9.76 7.26
N GLN A 281 -18.59 9.19 6.52
CA GLN A 281 -19.90 8.84 7.07
C GLN A 281 -19.83 7.84 8.21
N ARG A 282 -18.92 6.86 8.11
CA ARG A 282 -18.79 5.84 9.15
C ARG A 282 -18.15 6.41 10.42
N ILE A 283 -17.15 7.27 10.27
CA ILE A 283 -16.51 7.99 11.37
C ILE A 283 -17.52 8.91 12.05
N ASP A 284 -18.27 9.70 11.29
CA ASP A 284 -19.29 10.59 11.86
C ASP A 284 -20.38 9.82 12.62
N ARG A 285 -20.87 8.70 12.07
CA ARG A 285 -21.85 7.86 12.77
C ARG A 285 -21.27 7.27 14.06
N ALA A 286 -20.00 6.86 14.05
CA ALA A 286 -19.34 6.33 15.23
C ALA A 286 -19.11 7.41 16.30
N GLY A 287 -18.66 8.59 15.90
CA GLY A 287 -18.38 9.70 16.80
C GLY A 287 -19.63 10.31 17.44
N PHE A 288 -20.73 10.44 16.68
CA PHE A 288 -21.95 11.06 17.19
C PHE A 288 -22.90 10.07 17.86
N ILE A 289 -23.29 8.99 17.16
CA ILE A 289 -24.48 8.20 17.53
C ILE A 289 -24.12 6.90 18.26
N ALA A 290 -22.89 6.41 18.11
CA ALA A 290 -22.57 5.08 18.63
C ALA A 290 -22.73 5.00 20.16
N ASN A 291 -23.30 3.90 20.60
CA ASN A 291 -23.66 3.62 21.99
C ASN A 291 -22.80 2.49 22.60
N GLY A 292 -21.65 2.18 21.99
CA GLY A 292 -20.84 1.01 22.36
C GLY A 292 -21.26 -0.29 21.65
N GLU A 293 -22.22 -0.24 20.72
CA GLU A 293 -22.59 -1.40 19.90
C GLU A 293 -21.41 -1.93 19.06
N VAL A 294 -21.32 -3.26 18.96
CA VAL A 294 -20.33 -3.96 18.13
C VAL A 294 -20.39 -3.51 16.66
N ALA A 295 -21.59 -3.22 16.16
CA ALA A 295 -21.79 -2.71 14.80
C ALA A 295 -20.96 -1.46 14.53
N ASN A 296 -20.77 -0.59 15.53
CA ASN A 296 -19.99 0.65 15.49
C ASN A 296 -18.56 0.50 16.04
N GLY A 297 -18.03 -0.73 16.09
CA GLY A 297 -16.67 -0.99 16.58
C GLY A 297 -16.52 -0.87 18.09
N GLY A 298 -17.62 -0.87 18.85
CA GLY A 298 -17.61 -0.69 20.30
C GLY A 298 -17.32 0.75 20.75
N ILE A 299 -17.35 1.70 19.81
CA ILE A 299 -17.09 3.12 20.10
C ILE A 299 -18.29 3.71 20.85
N VAL A 300 -17.99 4.48 21.88
CA VAL A 300 -18.97 5.29 22.60
C VAL A 300 -18.89 6.71 22.04
N GLY A 301 -19.93 7.11 21.31
CA GLY A 301 -20.08 8.43 20.74
C GLY A 301 -20.66 9.45 21.72
N SER A 302 -20.68 10.71 21.30
CA SER A 302 -21.11 11.85 22.11
C SER A 302 -22.57 11.76 22.55
N MET A 303 -23.45 11.10 21.80
CA MET A 303 -24.87 10.97 22.17
C MET A 303 -25.10 10.06 23.38
N ARG A 304 -24.19 9.13 23.70
CA ARG A 304 -24.34 8.34 24.94
C ARG A 304 -24.13 9.20 26.19
N LEU A 305 -23.28 10.22 26.11
CA LEU A 305 -23.14 11.21 27.19
C LEU A 305 -24.46 11.99 27.38
N LEU A 306 -25.18 12.31 26.29
CA LEU A 306 -26.50 12.97 26.35
C LEU A 306 -27.60 12.09 26.97
N GLN A 307 -27.48 10.76 26.90
CA GLN A 307 -28.44 9.82 27.48
C GLN A 307 -28.10 9.43 28.93
N ASN A 308 -26.84 9.57 29.35
CA ASN A 308 -26.39 9.30 30.71
C ASN A 308 -26.26 10.63 31.47
N THR A 309 -27.33 11.02 32.18
CA THR A 309 -27.49 12.32 32.86
C THR A 309 -26.46 12.63 33.94
N THR A 310 -25.60 11.67 34.32
CA THR A 310 -24.60 11.82 35.39
C THR A 310 -23.28 12.47 34.96
N GLY A 311 -23.10 12.80 33.67
CA GLY A 311 -21.86 13.42 33.16
C GLY A 311 -22.06 14.65 32.27
N LEU A 312 -23.26 15.23 32.23
CA LEU A 312 -23.58 16.42 31.44
C LEU A 312 -23.42 17.68 32.28
N ALA A 313 -22.84 18.73 31.70
CA ALA A 313 -22.86 20.07 32.29
C ALA A 313 -24.30 20.62 32.40
N GLY A 314 -25.21 20.18 31.52
CA GLY A 314 -26.61 20.53 31.54
C GLY A 314 -27.39 19.84 30.41
N ASN A 315 -28.69 19.63 30.61
CA ASN A 315 -29.61 19.11 29.59
C ASN A 315 -30.95 19.85 29.68
N ILE A 316 -31.44 20.33 28.55
CA ILE A 316 -32.78 20.93 28.42
C ILE A 316 -33.62 20.03 27.53
N VAL A 317 -34.75 19.56 28.08
CA VAL A 317 -35.70 18.69 27.37
C VAL A 317 -36.92 19.52 26.96
N ALA A 318 -37.20 19.56 25.66
CA ALA A 318 -38.41 20.21 25.15
C ALA A 318 -39.67 19.41 25.53
N ALA A 319 -40.82 20.08 25.64
CA ALA A 319 -42.09 19.48 26.07
C ALA A 319 -42.71 18.47 25.06
N GLY A 320 -42.08 18.24 23.90
CA GLY A 320 -42.59 17.36 22.87
C GLY A 320 -41.50 16.75 21.99
N ASN A 321 -41.89 15.82 21.11
CA ASN A 321 -41.00 15.04 20.26
C ASN A 321 -40.87 15.57 18.82
N THR A 322 -41.41 16.75 18.52
CA THR A 322 -41.37 17.38 17.20
C THR A 322 -40.48 18.63 17.20
N THR A 323 -39.97 19.01 16.03
CA THR A 323 -39.17 20.24 15.85
C THR A 323 -39.95 21.51 16.20
N ALA A 324 -41.29 21.47 16.13
CA ALA A 324 -42.16 22.57 16.53
C ALA A 324 -42.20 22.79 18.06
N ALA A 325 -41.97 21.74 18.84
CA ALA A 325 -41.98 21.81 20.31
C ALA A 325 -40.72 22.48 20.89
N VAL A 326 -39.65 22.61 20.09
CA VAL A 326 -38.44 23.33 20.50
C VAL A 326 -38.69 24.83 20.37
N THR A 327 -38.67 25.55 21.48
CA THR A 327 -38.87 27.00 21.53
C THR A 327 -37.54 27.74 21.63
N SER A 328 -37.55 29.05 21.36
CA SER A 328 -36.37 29.91 21.57
C SER A 328 -35.91 29.94 23.03
N ALA A 329 -36.85 29.84 23.98
CA ALA A 329 -36.54 29.74 25.41
C ALA A 329 -35.68 28.51 25.73
N ASN A 330 -36.01 27.34 25.17
CA ASN A 330 -35.20 26.13 25.38
C ASN A 330 -33.76 26.29 24.89
N LEU A 331 -33.55 27.05 23.80
CA LEU A 331 -32.22 27.31 23.25
C LEU A 331 -31.44 28.32 24.08
N THR A 332 -32.09 29.37 24.60
CA THR A 332 -31.44 30.33 25.50
C THR A 332 -31.09 29.69 26.84
N ASP A 333 -31.95 28.82 27.36
CA ASP A 333 -31.69 28.08 28.60
C ASP A 333 -30.53 27.11 28.42
N LEU A 334 -30.41 26.46 27.26
CA LEU A 334 -29.27 25.61 26.93
C LEU A 334 -27.97 26.42 26.87
N LEU A 335 -27.98 27.60 26.25
CA LEU A 335 -26.82 28.49 26.23
C LEU A 335 -26.45 28.98 27.64
N GLY A 336 -27.44 29.23 28.50
CA GLY A 336 -27.22 29.63 29.89
C GLY A 336 -26.62 28.54 30.78
N LEU A 337 -26.76 27.26 30.41
CA LEU A 337 -26.12 26.14 31.11
C LEU A 337 -24.66 25.90 30.69
N LEU A 338 -24.18 26.59 29.64
CA LEU A 338 -22.80 26.42 29.20
C LEU A 338 -21.86 27.05 30.23
N PRO A 339 -20.86 26.32 30.75
CA PRO A 339 -19.93 26.88 31.71
C PRO A 339 -19.07 27.96 31.05
N GLU A 340 -18.70 28.99 31.82
CA GLU A 340 -18.08 30.21 31.30
C GLU A 340 -16.77 29.94 30.54
N PHE A 341 -15.97 28.97 30.97
CA PHE A 341 -14.75 28.56 30.26
C PHE A 341 -15.03 28.02 28.84
N ALA A 342 -16.21 27.42 28.61
CA ALA A 342 -16.62 26.90 27.30
C ALA A 342 -17.40 27.94 26.48
N ALA A 343 -17.96 28.97 27.12
CA ALA A 343 -18.61 30.07 26.42
C ALA A 343 -17.60 30.97 25.67
N VAL A 344 -16.39 31.13 26.22
CA VAL A 344 -15.32 31.93 25.62
C VAL A 344 -14.72 31.28 24.35
N SER A 345 -14.89 29.97 24.16
CA SER A 345 -14.28 29.21 23.06
C SER A 345 -15.10 29.14 21.76
N ASN A 346 -16.10 30.03 21.58
CA ASN A 346 -16.98 30.09 20.41
C ASN A 346 -17.79 28.80 20.18
N PRO A 347 -18.85 28.56 20.97
CA PRO A 347 -19.66 27.35 20.87
C PRO A 347 -20.40 27.28 19.52
N PHE A 348 -20.63 26.06 19.03
CA PHE A 348 -21.32 25.81 17.78
C PHE A 348 -22.45 24.79 17.94
N TRP A 349 -23.48 24.91 17.11
CA TRP A 349 -24.60 23.97 17.09
C TRP A 349 -24.35 22.83 16.09
N ILE A 350 -24.58 21.59 16.52
CA ILE A 350 -24.59 20.42 15.65
C ILE A 350 -26.02 19.91 15.51
N CYS A 351 -26.53 19.86 14.29
CA CYS A 351 -27.85 19.28 14.03
C CYS A 351 -27.95 18.72 12.61
N ASN A 352 -28.90 17.80 12.40
CA ASN A 352 -29.26 17.36 11.06
C ASN A 352 -30.04 18.49 10.34
N ARG A 353 -30.00 18.51 9.01
CA ARG A 353 -30.66 19.50 8.16
C ARG A 353 -32.14 19.71 8.49
N ASN A 354 -32.88 18.65 8.80
CA ASN A 354 -34.29 18.76 9.18
C ASN A 354 -34.48 19.61 10.45
N VAL A 355 -33.64 19.38 11.47
CA VAL A 355 -33.66 20.18 12.70
C VAL A 355 -33.18 21.61 12.42
N LYS A 356 -32.17 21.78 11.57
CA LYS A 356 -31.70 23.12 11.15
C LYS A 356 -32.84 23.97 10.60
N GLU A 357 -33.55 23.49 9.59
CA GLU A 357 -34.63 24.26 8.96
C GLU A 357 -35.87 24.34 9.84
N GLY A 358 -36.25 23.23 10.49
CA GLY A 358 -37.48 23.16 11.30
C GLY A 358 -37.43 23.89 12.64
N VAL A 359 -36.23 24.06 13.22
CA VAL A 359 -36.01 24.78 14.48
C VAL A 359 -35.39 26.15 14.21
N PHE A 360 -34.15 26.21 13.75
CA PHE A 360 -33.43 27.48 13.60
C PHE A 360 -34.01 28.34 12.47
N GLY A 361 -34.30 27.74 11.31
CA GLY A 361 -34.93 28.44 10.20
C GLY A 361 -36.32 28.99 10.56
N ARG A 362 -37.12 28.22 11.33
CA ARG A 362 -38.42 28.67 11.84
C ARG A 362 -38.29 29.77 12.89
N LEU A 363 -37.33 29.66 13.80
CA LEU A 363 -37.12 30.60 14.91
C LEU A 363 -36.30 31.83 14.50
N GLN A 364 -35.83 31.92 13.26
CA GLN A 364 -35.01 33.02 12.72
C GLN A 364 -33.77 33.34 13.58
N MET A 365 -33.13 32.29 14.11
CA MET A 365 -31.89 32.37 14.89
C MET A 365 -30.69 31.84 14.12
#